data_AF-A0A971QG81-F1
#
_entry.id   AF-A0A971QG81-F1
#
_cell.length_a   1.000
_cell.length_b   1.000
_cell.length_c   1.000
_cell.angle_alpha   90.00
_cell.angle_beta   90.00
_cell.angle_gamma   90.00
#
_symmetry.space_group_name_H-M   'P 1'
#
loop_
_entity.id
_entity.type
_entity.pdbx_description
1 polymer ?
#
loop_
_entity_poly.entity_id
_entity_poly.type
_entity_poly.pdbx_seq_one_letter_code
_entity_poly.pdbx_strand_id
1 'polypeptide(L)'
;MKETSRQVLRLGCAAAVCLCVAAIAQANIMVYDDLWDVSRDTSIVAHSGVLASSDARNMIGFAGMGGEPSTLLFDDNKPAGSLHYIEWHTFSPVRIESFNIVAAHDYDASDRRAFSGFELFAWSGQT
;
A
#
# COMPACT_ATOMS: atom_id res chain seq x y z
N MET A 1 57.77 47.68 29.59
CA MET A 1 56.57 48.22 28.93
C MET A 1 56.23 47.30 27.77
N LYS A 2 55.22 46.45 27.95
CA LYS A 2 54.68 45.58 26.89
C LYS A 2 53.16 45.72 26.96
N GLU A 3 52.61 46.44 25.99
CA GLU A 3 51.17 46.60 25.77
C GLU A 3 50.56 45.25 25.38
N THR A 4 49.47 44.87 26.04
CA THR A 4 48.74 43.63 25.77
C THR A 4 47.49 43.99 24.96
N SER A 5 47.55 43.79 23.64
CA SER A 5 46.43 44.01 22.72
C SER A 5 45.29 43.03 22.98
N ARG A 6 44.10 43.55 23.33
CA ARG A 6 42.86 42.76 23.44
C ARG A 6 42.29 42.53 22.03
N GLN A 7 42.25 41.28 21.59
CA GLN A 7 41.53 40.90 20.36
C GLN A 7 40.02 40.85 20.63
N VAL A 8 39.27 41.48 19.71
CA VAL A 8 37.82 41.63 19.71
C VAL A 8 37.16 40.30 19.35
N LEU A 9 36.34 39.75 20.25
CA LEU A 9 35.50 38.59 19.97
C LEU A 9 34.33 39.04 19.07
N ARG A 10 34.39 38.73 17.78
CA ARG A 10 33.25 38.93 16.87
C ARG A 10 32.32 37.72 17.00
N LEU A 11 31.11 37.97 17.48
CA LEU A 11 30.01 37.00 17.50
C LEU A 11 29.58 36.75 16.04
N GLY A 12 30.03 35.65 15.45
CA GLY A 12 29.55 35.18 14.16
C GLY A 12 28.20 34.50 14.33
N CYS A 13 27.13 35.13 13.85
CA CYS A 13 25.81 34.52 13.78
C CYS A 13 25.83 33.46 12.66
N ALA A 14 26.01 32.19 13.02
CA ALA A 14 25.93 31.10 12.05
C ALA A 14 24.45 30.83 11.73
N ALA A 15 23.99 31.28 10.57
CA ALA A 15 22.69 30.90 10.03
C ALA A 15 22.74 29.41 9.66
N ALA A 16 22.00 28.57 10.40
CA ALA A 16 21.78 27.18 10.03
C ALA A 16 20.82 27.12 8.83
N VAL A 17 21.35 26.80 7.65
CA VAL A 17 20.55 26.49 6.46
C VAL A 17 19.95 25.09 6.66
N CYS A 18 18.66 25.02 6.94
CA CYS A 18 17.92 23.77 7.00
C CYS A 18 17.58 23.34 5.56
N LEU A 19 18.38 22.44 4.99
CA LEU A 19 18.11 21.84 3.69
C LEU A 19 17.00 20.79 3.86
N CYS A 20 15.75 21.15 3.54
CA CYS A 20 14.67 20.18 3.45
C CYS A 20 14.86 19.34 2.17
N VAL A 21 15.35 18.11 2.32
CA VAL A 21 15.33 17.13 1.23
C VAL A 21 13.88 16.67 1.07
N ALA A 22 13.21 17.12 0.01
CA ALA A 22 11.95 16.53 -0.39
C ALA A 22 12.23 15.09 -0.84
N ALA A 23 11.82 14.10 -0.05
CA ALA A 23 11.81 12.73 -0.50
C ALA A 23 10.86 12.64 -1.69
N ILE A 24 11.39 12.30 -2.86
CA ILE A 24 10.57 12.02 -4.03
C ILE A 24 9.86 10.70 -3.73
N ALA A 25 8.55 10.72 -3.55
CA ALA A 25 7.77 9.50 -3.42
C ALA A 25 7.94 8.69 -4.72
N GLN A 26 8.67 7.58 -4.66
CA GLN A 26 8.75 6.62 -5.75
C GLN A 26 7.77 5.49 -5.48
N ALA A 27 6.97 5.13 -6.50
CA ALA A 27 6.19 3.92 -6.45
C ALA A 27 7.15 2.71 -6.45
N ASN A 28 7.00 1.81 -5.47
CA ASN A 28 7.71 0.54 -5.51
C ASN A 28 7.26 -0.25 -6.75
N ILE A 29 8.21 -0.84 -7.47
CA ILE A 29 7.91 -1.75 -8.56
C ILE A 29 7.07 -2.88 -7.96
N MET A 30 5.96 -3.22 -8.63
CA MET A 30 5.14 -4.36 -8.22
C MET A 30 5.97 -5.62 -8.36
N VAL A 31 6.11 -6.34 -7.25
CA VAL A 31 6.80 -7.61 -7.16
C VAL A 31 5.73 -8.70 -7.29
N TYR A 32 6.03 -9.79 -8.00
CA TYR A 32 5.08 -10.89 -8.20
C TYR A 32 5.54 -12.20 -7.55
N ASP A 33 6.76 -12.22 -6.99
CA ASP A 33 7.29 -13.30 -6.17
C ASP A 33 7.29 -12.92 -4.68
N ASP A 34 6.29 -12.17 -4.24
CA ASP A 34 6.19 -11.66 -2.88
C ASP A 34 5.26 -12.50 -1.97
N LEU A 35 4.97 -11.94 -0.80
CA LEU A 35 4.14 -12.57 0.23
C LEU A 35 2.70 -12.84 -0.23
N TRP A 36 2.25 -12.13 -1.25
CA TRP A 36 0.88 -12.22 -1.73
C TRP A 36 0.70 -13.44 -2.62
N ASP A 37 1.76 -13.99 -3.21
CA ASP A 37 1.74 -15.19 -4.06
C ASP A 37 1.07 -16.41 -3.40
N VAL A 38 -0.14 -16.75 -3.87
CA VAL A 38 -0.92 -17.92 -3.41
C VAL A 38 -0.23 -19.26 -3.64
N SER A 39 0.80 -19.35 -4.48
CA SER A 39 1.59 -20.58 -4.61
C SER A 39 2.47 -20.87 -3.39
N ARG A 40 2.54 -19.93 -2.44
CA ARG A 40 3.34 -20.01 -1.20
C ARG A 40 2.49 -20.12 0.07
N ASP A 41 1.39 -20.86 -0.01
CA ASP A 41 0.49 -21.15 1.11
C ASP A 41 -0.19 -19.93 1.74
N THR A 42 -0.25 -18.80 1.04
CA THR A 42 -1.15 -17.68 1.38
C THR A 42 -2.57 -18.05 0.95
N SER A 43 -3.54 -17.86 1.85
CA SER A 43 -4.93 -18.25 1.61
C SER A 43 -5.92 -17.14 1.89
N ILE A 44 -6.91 -16.97 1.03
CA ILE A 44 -8.11 -16.18 1.35
C ILE A 44 -8.97 -16.96 2.35
N VAL A 45 -9.34 -16.34 3.47
CA VAL A 45 -10.13 -16.95 4.54
C VAL A 45 -11.54 -16.37 4.65
N ALA A 46 -11.76 -15.14 4.19
CA ALA A 46 -13.09 -14.54 4.10
C ALA A 46 -13.16 -13.44 3.03
N HIS A 47 -14.36 -13.15 2.53
CA HIS A 47 -14.62 -12.04 1.62
C HIS A 47 -16.09 -11.58 1.63
N SER A 48 -16.35 -10.32 1.27
CA SER A 48 -17.72 -9.74 1.20
C SER A 48 -18.61 -10.31 0.07
N GLY A 49 -18.04 -11.11 -0.82
CA GLY A 49 -18.69 -11.65 -2.02
C GLY A 49 -17.98 -11.17 -3.28
N VAL A 50 -17.75 -12.11 -4.20
CA VAL A 50 -17.07 -11.88 -5.48
C VAL A 50 -18.03 -12.21 -6.62
N LEU A 51 -17.83 -11.58 -7.77
CA LEU A 51 -18.60 -11.91 -8.97
C LEU A 51 -18.37 -13.38 -9.35
N ALA A 52 -19.39 -14.07 -9.86
CA ALA A 52 -19.33 -15.52 -10.13
C ALA A 52 -18.21 -15.92 -11.13
N SER A 53 -17.78 -15.00 -11.99
CA SER A 53 -16.69 -15.19 -12.96
C SER A 53 -15.33 -14.71 -12.47
N SER A 54 -15.22 -14.32 -11.19
CA SER A 54 -13.99 -13.84 -10.56
C SER A 54 -13.59 -14.75 -9.39
N ASP A 55 -12.33 -14.63 -8.98
CA ASP A 55 -11.75 -15.40 -7.89
C ASP A 55 -11.08 -14.44 -6.91
N ALA A 56 -11.44 -14.56 -5.63
CA ALA A 56 -10.91 -13.74 -4.54
C ALA A 56 -9.37 -13.73 -4.48
N ARG A 57 -8.74 -14.84 -4.89
CA ARG A 57 -7.29 -15.00 -4.91
C ARG A 57 -6.61 -14.08 -5.93
N ASN A 58 -7.33 -13.57 -6.93
CA ASN A 58 -6.76 -12.67 -7.94
C ASN A 58 -6.20 -11.38 -7.31
N MET A 59 -6.77 -10.93 -6.18
CA MET A 59 -6.26 -9.74 -5.46
C MET A 59 -4.86 -9.97 -4.85
N ILE A 60 -4.50 -11.22 -4.60
CA ILE A 60 -3.21 -11.62 -4.03
C ILE A 60 -2.41 -12.44 -5.06
N GLY A 61 -2.37 -11.96 -6.31
CA GLY A 61 -1.42 -12.48 -7.30
C GLY A 61 -1.78 -13.83 -7.94
N PHE A 62 -2.95 -14.42 -7.66
CA PHE A 62 -3.41 -15.58 -8.42
C PHE A 62 -3.79 -15.17 -9.85
N ALA A 63 -3.47 -16.05 -10.81
CA ALA A 63 -3.95 -15.96 -12.18
C ALA A 63 -4.85 -17.17 -12.46
N GLY A 64 -6.16 -16.94 -12.43
CA GLY A 64 -7.18 -17.97 -12.60
C GLY A 64 -7.67 -18.16 -14.03
N MET A 65 -8.79 -18.87 -14.19
CA MET A 65 -9.52 -19.00 -15.44
C MET A 65 -10.79 -18.14 -15.35
N GLY A 66 -11.00 -17.20 -16.29
CA GLY A 66 -12.14 -16.28 -16.26
C GLY A 66 -11.99 -15.14 -17.27
N GLY A 67 -12.97 -14.22 -17.31
CA GLY A 67 -12.95 -13.06 -18.20
C GLY A 67 -11.85 -12.05 -17.84
N GLU A 68 -11.54 -11.93 -16.55
CA GLU A 68 -10.45 -11.11 -16.02
C GLU A 68 -9.56 -11.92 -15.05
N PRO A 69 -8.69 -12.77 -15.59
CA PRO A 69 -8.04 -13.84 -14.81
C PRO A 69 -7.04 -13.35 -13.77
N SER A 70 -6.63 -12.08 -13.80
CA SER A 70 -5.70 -11.46 -12.84
C SER A 70 -6.32 -10.30 -12.05
N THR A 71 -7.64 -10.10 -12.17
CA THR A 71 -8.36 -9.01 -11.50
C THR A 71 -9.43 -9.60 -10.59
N LEU A 72 -9.52 -9.07 -9.37
CA LEU A 72 -10.66 -9.35 -8.50
C LEU A 72 -11.81 -8.41 -8.85
N LEU A 73 -12.99 -9.00 -9.08
CA LEU A 73 -14.25 -8.30 -9.22
C LEU A 73 -15.15 -8.64 -8.04
N PHE A 74 -15.54 -7.62 -7.28
CA PHE A 74 -16.54 -7.79 -6.24
C PHE A 74 -17.94 -7.94 -6.84
N ASP A 75 -18.87 -8.50 -6.06
CA ASP A 75 -20.28 -8.60 -6.46
C ASP A 75 -20.94 -7.22 -6.55
N ASP A 76 -21.48 -6.88 -7.72
CA ASP A 76 -22.13 -5.59 -7.99
C ASP A 76 -23.51 -5.44 -7.33
N ASN A 77 -24.14 -6.53 -6.89
CA ASN A 77 -25.49 -6.50 -6.32
C ASN A 77 -25.50 -6.08 -4.84
N LYS A 78 -24.52 -5.29 -4.41
CA LYS A 78 -24.42 -4.76 -3.05
C LYS A 78 -25.06 -3.38 -2.96
N PRO A 79 -25.77 -3.06 -1.87
CA PRO A 79 -26.29 -1.70 -1.65
C PRO A 79 -25.16 -0.66 -1.70
N ALA A 80 -25.47 0.55 -2.15
CA ALA A 80 -24.53 1.67 -2.12
C ALA A 80 -23.96 1.90 -0.70
N GLY A 81 -22.65 2.12 -0.61
CA GLY A 81 -21.94 2.26 0.66
C GLY A 81 -21.54 0.94 1.32
N SER A 82 -21.77 -0.21 0.67
CA SER A 82 -21.26 -1.49 1.15
C SER A 82 -19.74 -1.51 1.20
N LEU A 83 -19.18 -2.08 2.28
CA LEU A 83 -17.76 -2.33 2.38
C LEU A 83 -17.42 -3.65 1.67
N HIS A 84 -16.55 -3.56 0.68
CA HIS A 84 -15.93 -4.73 0.10
C HIS A 84 -14.65 -5.08 0.86
N TYR A 85 -14.48 -6.35 1.19
CA TYR A 85 -13.30 -6.82 1.92
C TYR A 85 -12.85 -8.18 1.44
N ILE A 86 -11.55 -8.40 1.62
CA ILE A 86 -10.87 -9.68 1.51
C ILE A 86 -10.05 -9.84 2.78
N GLU A 87 -10.16 -11.01 3.41
CA GLU A 87 -9.33 -11.41 4.52
C GLU A 87 -8.46 -12.58 4.05
N TRP A 88 -7.16 -12.50 4.32
CA TRP A 88 -6.21 -13.55 3.99
C TRP A 88 -5.30 -13.84 5.18
N HIS A 89 -4.77 -15.06 5.19
CA HIS A 89 -3.72 -15.48 6.11
C HIS A 89 -2.44 -15.75 5.34
N THR A 90 -1.33 -15.29 5.91
CA THR A 90 0.01 -15.62 5.46
C THR A 90 0.46 -16.92 6.13
N PHE A 91 1.31 -17.69 5.44
CA PHE A 91 1.83 -18.95 5.99
C PHE A 91 2.60 -18.76 7.32
N SER A 92 3.32 -17.65 7.45
CA SER A 92 4.05 -17.26 8.66
C SER A 92 3.82 -15.79 9.01
N PRO A 93 4.10 -15.37 10.26
CA PRO A 93 4.08 -13.96 10.62
C PRO A 93 4.99 -13.13 9.72
N VAL A 94 4.54 -11.93 9.35
CA VAL A 94 5.24 -11.05 8.43
C VAL A 94 5.34 -9.62 8.97
N ARG A 95 6.30 -8.87 8.44
CA ARG A 95 6.36 -7.43 8.57
C ARG A 95 5.95 -6.80 7.25
N ILE A 96 4.86 -6.03 7.26
CA ILE A 96 4.45 -5.23 6.11
C ILE A 96 5.20 -3.91 6.15
N GLU A 97 6.11 -3.68 5.20
CA GLU A 97 6.83 -2.40 5.08
C GLU A 97 6.16 -1.45 4.09
N SER A 98 5.55 -2.00 3.04
CA SER A 98 4.78 -1.25 2.05
C SER A 98 3.73 -2.16 1.41
N PHE A 99 2.70 -1.55 0.82
CA PHE A 99 1.70 -2.24 0.01
C PHE A 99 1.38 -1.39 -1.22
N ASN A 100 0.92 -2.04 -2.29
CA ASN A 100 0.45 -1.39 -3.51
C ASN A 100 -0.93 -1.96 -3.85
N ILE A 101 -1.87 -1.09 -4.20
CA ILE A 101 -3.21 -1.48 -4.65
C ILE A 101 -3.44 -0.86 -6.01
N VAL A 102 -3.73 -1.72 -6.97
CA VAL A 102 -4.12 -1.33 -8.32
C VAL A 102 -5.61 -1.56 -8.45
N ALA A 103 -6.35 -0.47 -8.53
CA ALA A 103 -7.77 -0.48 -8.84
C ALA A 103 -7.99 0.13 -10.23
N ALA A 104 -8.86 -0.51 -10.99
CA ALA A 104 -9.36 -0.03 -12.26
C ALA A 104 -10.88 0.09 -12.18
N HIS A 105 -11.42 1.03 -12.94
CA HIS A 105 -12.83 1.04 -13.30
C HIS A 105 -12.91 0.77 -14.81
N ASP A 106 -14.12 0.51 -15.31
CA ASP A 106 -14.35 0.38 -16.74
C ASP A 106 -13.93 1.64 -17.51
N TYR A 107 -13.73 1.48 -18.82
CA TYR A 107 -12.98 2.37 -19.72
C TYR A 107 -13.68 3.70 -20.08
N ASP A 108 -14.30 4.39 -19.13
CA ASP A 108 -14.84 5.73 -19.31
C ASP A 108 -14.01 6.79 -18.57
N ALA A 109 -13.66 7.88 -19.26
CA ALA A 109 -12.74 8.90 -18.77
C ALA A 109 -13.28 9.73 -17.57
N SER A 110 -14.51 9.45 -17.13
CA SER A 110 -15.17 10.06 -15.97
C SER A 110 -14.78 9.42 -14.64
N ASP A 111 -14.36 8.16 -14.62
CA ASP A 111 -14.33 7.38 -13.39
C ASP A 111 -12.92 7.22 -12.81
N ARG A 112 -12.73 7.86 -11.66
CA ARG A 112 -11.45 7.99 -10.97
C ARG A 112 -11.27 6.84 -9.99
N ARG A 113 -10.89 5.67 -10.52
CA ARG A 113 -10.29 4.49 -9.83
C ARG A 113 -11.07 4.02 -8.60
N ALA A 114 -11.92 3.01 -8.80
CA ALA A 114 -13.07 2.69 -7.96
C ALA A 114 -12.76 2.11 -6.57
N PHE A 115 -12.62 3.00 -5.59
CA PHE A 115 -13.20 2.93 -4.24
C PHE A 115 -12.96 4.30 -3.57
N SER A 116 -13.80 4.71 -2.62
CA SER A 116 -13.66 6.00 -1.93
C SER A 116 -12.63 5.99 -0.80
N GLY A 117 -12.22 4.80 -0.34
CA GLY A 117 -11.24 4.61 0.72
C GLY A 117 -10.72 3.17 0.75
N PHE A 118 -9.55 3.00 1.37
CA PHE A 118 -8.94 1.71 1.60
C PHE A 118 -8.39 1.66 3.02
N GLU A 119 -8.63 0.53 3.69
CA GLU A 119 -8.12 0.26 5.03
C GLU A 119 -7.43 -1.10 5.05
N LEU A 120 -6.23 -1.15 5.63
CA LEU A 120 -5.47 -2.38 5.86
C LEU A 120 -5.41 -2.64 7.36
N PHE A 121 -6.04 -3.74 7.78
CA PHE A 121 -5.95 -4.24 9.14
C PHE A 121 -5.01 -5.44 9.19
N ALA A 122 -4.19 -5.51 10.23
CA ALA A 122 -3.31 -6.65 10.48
C ALA A 122 -3.41 -7.06 11.94
N TRP A 123 -3.50 -8.37 12.18
CA TRP A 123 -3.42 -8.90 13.53
C TRP A 123 -1.97 -8.86 14.02
N SER A 124 -1.72 -8.19 15.14
CA SER A 124 -0.38 -8.01 15.70
C SER A 124 0.04 -9.09 16.71
N GLY A 125 -0.75 -10.15 16.87
CA GLY A 125 -0.44 -11.23 17.81
C GLY A 125 -0.74 -10.92 19.28
N GLN A 126 -1.29 -9.75 19.60
CA GLN A 126 -1.63 -9.38 20.98
C GLN A 126 -3.08 -9.75 21.28
N THR A 127 -3.26 -10.67 22.24
CA THR A 127 -4.54 -11.01 22.89
C THR A 127 -4.76 -10.15 24.13
#